data_AF-F2UD96-F1
#
_entry.id   AF-F2UD96-F1
#
_cell.length_a   1.000
_cell.length_b   1.000
_cell.length_c   1.000
_cell.angle_alpha   90.00
_cell.angle_beta   90.00
_cell.angle_gamma   90.00
#
_symmetry.space_group_name_H-M   'P 1'
#
loop_
_entity.id
_entity.type
_entity.pdbx_description
1 polymer ?
#
loop_
_entity_poly.entity_id
_entity_poly.type
_entity_poly.pdbx_seq_one_letter_code
_entity_poly.pdbx_strand_id
1 'polypeptide(L)'
;MSKEAAVTAFLACERFIVVGASANRSKFGNKVLRALINKYGTENVLPVNPKEEQVEGVRAFASVGDAVATCNPSTTGACIITPPKVSAEAIKALGAAGVKHIWLQPGAEDAAAIAAGEQFELDAFLHSGPCVLATLGFSDHF
;
A
#
# COMPACT_ATOMS: atom_id res chain seq x y z
N MET A 1 -8.15 -14.15 11.34
CA MET A 1 -8.26 -12.80 11.94
C MET A 1 -9.56 -12.16 11.44
N SER A 2 -10.26 -11.33 12.22
CA SER A 2 -11.40 -10.55 11.69
C SER A 2 -10.91 -9.41 10.79
N LYS A 3 -11.78 -8.87 9.94
CA LYS A 3 -11.42 -7.73 9.07
C LYS A 3 -11.00 -6.51 9.90
N GLU A 4 -11.69 -6.24 11.00
CA GLU A 4 -11.42 -5.12 11.92
C GLU A 4 -10.04 -5.27 12.59
N ALA A 5 -9.68 -6.48 13.00
CA ALA A 5 -8.37 -6.77 13.58
C ALA A 5 -7.26 -6.60 12.54
N ALA A 6 -7.49 -7.04 11.29
CA ALA A 6 -6.52 -6.86 10.21
C ALA A 6 -6.34 -5.38 9.83
N VAL A 7 -7.42 -4.59 9.81
CA VAL A 7 -7.35 -3.13 9.65
C VAL A 7 -6.55 -2.50 10.78
N THR A 8 -6.81 -2.90 12.02
CA THR A 8 -6.08 -2.40 13.19
C THR A 8 -4.60 -2.72 13.11
N ALA A 9 -4.25 -3.97 12.77
CA ALA A 9 -2.87 -4.42 12.60
C ALA A 9 -2.15 -3.64 11.49
N PHE A 10 -2.78 -3.44 10.33
CA PHE A 10 -2.22 -2.64 9.25
C PHE A 10 -1.96 -1.20 9.69
N LEU A 11 -2.93 -0.55 10.35
CA LEU A 11 -2.81 0.85 10.77
C LEU A 11 -1.80 1.06 11.91
N ALA A 12 -1.36 -0.01 12.58
CA ALA A 12 -0.32 -0.01 13.60
C ALA A 12 1.11 -0.14 13.03
N CYS A 13 1.26 -0.34 11.71
CA CYS A 13 2.57 -0.39 11.07
C CYS A 13 3.35 0.93 11.24
N GLU A 14 4.68 0.83 11.27
CA GLU A 14 5.59 1.98 11.44
C GLU A 14 5.74 2.78 10.15
N ARG A 15 5.69 2.10 9.00
CA ARG A 15 5.84 2.68 7.67
C ARG A 15 4.84 2.12 6.68
N PHE A 16 4.59 2.86 5.60
CA PHE A 16 3.59 2.52 4.59
C PHE A 16 4.14 2.66 3.17
N ILE A 17 4.23 1.55 2.45
CA ILE A 17 4.50 1.54 1.00
C ILE A 17 3.19 1.77 0.25
N VAL A 18 3.18 2.72 -0.68
CA VAL A 18 2.01 3.02 -1.53
C VAL A 18 2.32 2.64 -2.98
N VAL A 19 1.91 1.43 -3.37
CA VAL A 19 2.12 0.90 -4.72
C VAL A 19 1.07 1.44 -5.66
N GLY A 20 1.51 2.16 -6.70
CA GLY A 20 0.60 2.88 -7.60
C GLY A 20 0.37 4.34 -7.18
N ALA A 21 1.28 4.92 -6.38
CA ALA A 21 1.31 6.35 -6.12
C ALA A 21 1.35 7.14 -7.45
N SER A 22 0.90 8.40 -7.46
CA SER A 22 0.76 9.18 -8.69
C SER A 22 0.90 10.67 -8.43
N ALA A 23 1.62 11.41 -9.28
CA ALA A 23 1.65 12.88 -9.23
C ALA A 23 0.29 13.51 -9.60
N ASN A 24 -0.54 12.79 -10.36
CA ASN A 24 -1.90 13.24 -10.65
C ASN A 24 -2.81 13.10 -9.40
N ARG A 25 -3.15 14.23 -8.79
CA ARG A 25 -3.99 14.34 -7.58
C ARG A 25 -5.41 13.78 -7.69
N SER A 26 -5.93 13.66 -8.92
CA SER A 26 -7.27 13.06 -9.13
C SER A 26 -7.27 11.53 -8.96
N LYS A 27 -6.12 10.87 -9.07
CA LYS A 27 -6.02 9.41 -8.98
C LYS A 27 -6.04 8.92 -7.53
N PHE A 28 -6.66 7.75 -7.30
CA PHE A 28 -6.75 7.14 -5.97
C PHE A 28 -5.39 6.88 -5.33
N GLY A 29 -4.37 6.47 -6.09
CA GLY A 29 -3.01 6.29 -5.54
C GLY A 29 -2.43 7.56 -4.93
N ASN A 30 -2.75 8.74 -5.48
CA ASN A 30 -2.38 10.02 -4.87
C ASN A 30 -3.20 10.31 -3.61
N LYS A 31 -4.52 10.12 -3.66
CA LYS A 31 -5.41 10.36 -2.51
C LYS A 31 -5.01 9.49 -1.32
N VAL A 32 -4.70 8.22 -1.56
CA VAL A 32 -4.20 7.28 -0.54
C VAL A 32 -2.87 7.75 0.02
N LEU A 33 -1.94 8.18 -0.85
CA LEU A 33 -0.67 8.73 -0.41
C LEU A 33 -0.87 9.93 0.53
N ARG A 34 -1.68 10.91 0.13
CA ARG A 34 -2.00 12.09 0.98
C ARG A 34 -2.67 11.70 2.29
N ALA A 35 -3.61 10.74 2.26
CA ALA A 35 -4.27 10.27 3.48
C ALA A 35 -3.28 9.65 4.47
N LEU A 36 -2.33 8.85 3.98
CA LEU A 36 -1.29 8.24 4.81
C LEU A 36 -0.27 9.28 5.29
N ILE A 37 0.15 10.22 4.44
CA ILE A 37 1.04 11.33 4.83
C ILE A 37 0.40 12.17 5.94
N ASN A 38 -0.87 12.54 5.79
CA ASN A 38 -1.57 13.35 6.78
C ASN A 38 -1.65 12.67 8.15
N LYS A 39 -1.73 11.33 8.17
CA LYS A 39 -1.85 10.56 9.42
C LYS A 39 -0.50 10.20 10.03
N TYR A 40 0.49 9.86 9.22
CA TYR A 40 1.74 9.23 9.66
C TYR A 40 2.99 10.07 9.41
N GLY A 41 2.89 11.20 8.70
CA GLY A 41 4.04 12.02 8.32
C GLY A 41 4.71 11.55 7.03
N THR A 42 5.39 12.48 6.34
CA THR A 42 6.07 12.22 5.06
C THR A 42 7.22 11.23 5.16
N GLU A 43 7.85 11.13 6.33
CA GLU A 43 9.00 10.26 6.62
C GLU A 43 8.63 8.77 6.78
N ASN A 44 7.33 8.49 6.94
CA ASN A 44 6.79 7.16 7.17
C ASN A 44 6.02 6.60 5.96
N VAL A 45 5.97 7.32 4.85
CA VAL A 45 5.25 6.90 3.65
C VAL A 45 6.20 6.82 2.46
N LEU A 46 6.16 5.70 1.75
CA LEU A 46 7.08 5.33 0.68
C LEU A 46 6.29 5.16 -0.64
N PRO A 47 6.16 6.21 -1.47
CA PRO A 47 5.48 6.11 -2.76
C PRO A 47 6.25 5.21 -3.72
N VAL A 48 5.56 4.31 -4.42
CA VAL A 48 6.14 3.50 -5.51
C VAL A 48 5.45 3.86 -6.82
N ASN A 49 6.23 4.42 -7.74
CA ASN A 49 5.84 4.70 -9.12
C ASN A 49 7.08 4.76 -10.01
N PRO A 50 7.23 3.87 -11.01
CA PRO A 50 8.39 3.84 -11.91
C PRO A 50 8.63 5.11 -12.75
N LYS A 51 7.62 5.99 -12.85
CA LYS A 51 7.64 7.16 -13.74
C LYS A 51 7.87 8.48 -13.01
N GLU A 52 7.78 8.49 -11.69
CA GLU A 52 7.84 9.70 -10.88
C GLU A 52 9.07 9.62 -9.98
N GLU A 53 9.85 10.69 -9.91
CA GLU A 53 10.96 10.79 -8.94
C GLU A 53 10.45 11.25 -7.57
N GLN A 54 9.33 11.96 -7.54
CA GLN A 54 8.70 12.52 -6.35
C GLN A 54 7.18 12.60 -6.53
N VAL A 55 6.44 12.36 -5.45
CA VAL A 55 4.98 12.56 -5.39
C VAL A 55 4.64 13.25 -4.07
N GLU A 56 3.88 14.36 -4.11
CA GLU A 56 3.52 15.16 -2.93
C GLU A 56 4.75 15.58 -2.08
N GLY A 57 5.88 15.90 -2.72
CA GLY A 57 7.12 16.26 -2.03
C GLY A 57 7.91 15.09 -1.45
N VAL A 58 7.39 13.85 -1.52
CA VAL A 58 8.05 12.65 -1.02
C VAL A 58 8.76 11.92 -2.16
N ARG A 59 10.01 11.53 -1.96
CA ARG A 59 10.79 10.73 -2.93
C ARG A 59 10.02 9.46 -3.27
N ALA A 60 9.83 9.22 -4.56
CA ALA A 60 9.21 7.99 -5.05
C ALA A 60 10.26 6.95 -5.43
N PHE A 61 9.89 5.69 -5.28
CA PHE A 61 10.71 4.53 -5.63
C PHE A 61 10.25 3.94 -6.96
N ALA A 62 11.21 3.50 -7.77
CA ALA A 62 10.91 2.92 -9.08
C ALA A 62 10.28 1.52 -8.96
N SER A 63 10.60 0.79 -7.89
CA SER A 63 10.08 -0.53 -7.62
C SER A 63 9.76 -0.75 -6.14
N VAL A 64 8.99 -1.80 -5.86
CA VAL A 64 8.74 -2.25 -4.48
C VAL A 64 10.04 -2.69 -3.81
N GLY A 65 10.93 -3.37 -4.52
CA GLY A 65 12.21 -3.84 -3.97
C GLY A 65 13.06 -2.67 -3.45
N ASP A 66 13.13 -1.57 -4.21
CA ASP A 66 13.86 -0.38 -3.79
C ASP A 66 13.26 0.25 -2.53
N ALA A 67 11.92 0.29 -2.44
CA ALA A 67 11.24 0.81 -1.25
C ALA A 67 11.51 -0.07 -0.02
N VAL A 68 11.33 -1.39 -0.15
CA VAL A 68 11.53 -2.35 0.94
C VAL A 68 12.98 -2.34 1.45
N ALA A 69 13.96 -2.12 0.59
CA ALA A 69 15.37 -2.00 0.98
C ALA A 69 15.64 -0.82 1.95
N THR A 70 14.70 0.10 2.13
CA THR A 70 14.84 1.29 3.01
C THR A 70 14.06 1.21 4.32
N CYS A 71 13.36 0.09 4.58
CA CYS A 71 12.53 -0.07 5.78
C CYS A 71 12.61 -1.49 6.34
N ASN A 72 11.99 -1.71 7.51
CA ASN A 72 11.84 -3.04 8.07
C ASN A 72 10.55 -3.69 7.50
N PRO A 73 10.64 -4.75 6.68
CA PRO A 73 9.47 -5.34 6.03
C PRO A 73 8.40 -5.83 7.01
N SER A 74 8.80 -6.38 8.16
CA SER A 74 7.87 -7.00 9.11
C SER A 74 6.98 -5.98 9.83
N THR A 75 7.41 -4.72 9.94
CA THR A 75 6.67 -3.62 10.56
C THR A 75 6.14 -2.60 9.54
N THR A 76 6.25 -2.90 8.25
CA THR A 76 5.79 -2.05 7.15
C THR A 76 4.49 -2.57 6.55
N GLY A 77 3.52 -1.67 6.37
CA GLY A 77 2.29 -1.94 5.63
C GLY A 77 2.42 -1.58 4.16
N ALA A 78 1.82 -2.36 3.27
CA ALA A 78 1.77 -2.05 1.84
C ALA A 78 0.32 -1.87 1.36
N CYS A 79 0.04 -0.69 0.82
CA CYS A 79 -1.23 -0.35 0.20
C CYS A 79 -1.09 -0.40 -1.33
N ILE A 80 -1.89 -1.20 -2.01
CA ILE A 80 -1.75 -1.47 -3.46
C ILE A 80 -2.98 -0.94 -4.21
N ILE A 81 -2.72 -0.07 -5.19
CA ILE A 81 -3.74 0.65 -5.99
C ILE A 81 -3.38 0.58 -7.49
N THR A 82 -2.88 -0.57 -7.94
CA THR A 82 -2.49 -0.83 -9.34
C THR A 82 -3.47 -1.78 -10.02
N PRO A 83 -3.45 -1.90 -11.36
CA PRO A 83 -4.25 -2.91 -12.05
C PRO A 83 -3.89 -4.33 -11.61
N PRO A 84 -4.83 -5.30 -11.58
CA PRO A 84 -4.65 -6.58 -10.90
C PRO A 84 -3.40 -7.38 -11.30
N LYS A 85 -3.03 -7.39 -12.59
CA LYS A 85 -1.79 -8.03 -13.05
C LYS A 85 -0.55 -7.48 -12.34
N VAL A 86 -0.47 -6.17 -12.19
CA VAL A 86 0.64 -5.48 -11.49
C VAL A 86 0.53 -5.72 -9.98
N SER A 87 -0.69 -5.74 -9.43
CA SER A 87 -0.91 -6.07 -8.01
C SER A 87 -0.37 -7.44 -7.64
N ALA A 88 -0.62 -8.47 -8.47
CA ALA A 88 -0.14 -9.83 -8.23
C ALA A 88 1.39 -9.91 -8.20
N GLU A 89 2.08 -9.19 -9.10
CA GLU A 89 3.54 -9.10 -9.12
C GLU A 89 4.07 -8.36 -7.87
N ALA A 90 3.43 -7.25 -7.50
CA ALA A 90 3.79 -6.49 -6.31
C ALA A 90 3.60 -7.31 -5.02
N ILE A 91 2.51 -8.04 -4.88
CA ILE A 91 2.25 -8.90 -3.71
C ILE A 91 3.34 -9.96 -3.57
N LYS A 92 3.72 -10.63 -4.67
CA LYS A 92 4.79 -11.64 -4.64
C LYS A 92 6.11 -11.02 -4.19
N ALA A 93 6.46 -9.85 -4.71
CA ALA A 93 7.67 -9.14 -4.31
C ALA A 93 7.64 -8.72 -2.82
N LEU A 94 6.51 -8.18 -2.36
CA LEU A 94 6.30 -7.77 -0.96
C LEU A 94 6.40 -8.97 -0.01
N GLY A 95 5.65 -10.04 -0.28
CA GLY A 95 5.63 -11.25 0.53
C GLY A 95 6.99 -11.94 0.58
N ALA A 96 7.66 -12.07 -0.56
CA ALA A 96 9.02 -12.63 -0.62
C ALA A 96 10.05 -11.79 0.14
N ALA A 97 9.85 -10.48 0.22
CA ALA A 97 10.70 -9.58 1.00
C ALA A 97 10.32 -9.52 2.50
N GLY A 98 9.30 -10.27 2.94
CA GLY A 98 8.90 -10.36 4.35
C GLY A 98 7.89 -9.32 4.80
N VAL A 99 7.23 -8.60 3.90
CA VAL A 99 6.12 -7.71 4.24
C VAL A 99 4.91 -8.56 4.64
N LYS A 100 4.39 -8.32 5.84
CA LYS A 100 3.30 -9.11 6.44
C LYS A 100 1.93 -8.44 6.44
N HIS A 101 1.87 -7.15 6.10
CA HIS A 101 0.66 -6.34 6.15
C HIS A 101 0.38 -5.77 4.76
N ILE A 102 -0.58 -6.35 4.03
CA ILE A 102 -0.91 -5.98 2.67
C ILE A 102 -2.39 -5.63 2.57
N TRP A 103 -2.68 -4.50 1.91
CA TRP A 103 -4.04 -4.03 1.68
C TRP A 103 -4.26 -3.68 0.21
N LEU A 104 -5.03 -4.52 -0.48
CA LEU A 104 -5.55 -4.26 -1.82
C LEU A 104 -6.70 -3.26 -1.74
N GLN A 105 -6.52 -2.12 -2.39
CA GLN A 105 -7.59 -1.15 -2.55
C GLN A 105 -8.56 -1.58 -3.67
N PRO A 106 -9.83 -1.14 -3.63
CA PRO A 106 -10.82 -1.54 -4.62
C PRO A 106 -10.34 -1.36 -6.06
N GLY A 107 -10.42 -2.43 -6.84
CA GLY A 107 -9.99 -2.49 -8.24
C GLY A 107 -8.54 -2.94 -8.43
N ALA A 108 -7.79 -3.14 -7.35
CA ALA A 108 -6.47 -3.75 -7.37
C ALA A 108 -6.51 -5.27 -7.21
N GLU A 109 -7.64 -5.83 -6.78
CA GLU A 109 -7.84 -7.26 -6.61
C GLU A 109 -8.42 -7.96 -7.87
N ASP A 110 -7.94 -9.17 -8.10
CA ASP A 110 -8.59 -10.22 -8.87
C ASP A 110 -8.22 -11.58 -8.26
N ALA A 111 -8.69 -12.68 -8.85
CA ALA A 111 -8.37 -14.02 -8.35
C ALA A 111 -6.85 -14.30 -8.32
N ALA A 112 -6.08 -13.76 -9.26
CA ALA A 112 -4.64 -13.98 -9.33
C ALA A 112 -3.89 -13.18 -8.25
N ALA A 113 -4.30 -11.93 -7.99
CA ALA A 113 -3.74 -11.10 -6.93
C ALA A 113 -4.05 -11.68 -5.54
N ILE A 114 -5.27 -12.17 -5.32
CA ILE A 114 -5.64 -12.82 -4.06
C ILE A 114 -4.81 -14.11 -3.87
N ALA A 115 -4.78 -14.98 -4.88
CA ALA A 115 -3.99 -16.21 -4.84
C ALA A 115 -2.48 -15.96 -4.65
N ALA A 116 -1.96 -14.82 -5.12
CA ALA A 116 -0.57 -14.43 -4.87
C ALA A 116 -0.31 -14.11 -3.39
N GLY A 117 -1.27 -13.49 -2.69
CA GLY A 117 -1.14 -13.18 -1.27
C GLY A 117 -1.26 -14.42 -0.38
N GLU A 118 -2.15 -15.34 -0.75
CA GLU A 118 -2.38 -16.61 -0.03
C GLU A 118 -1.16 -17.55 -0.01
N GLN A 119 -0.13 -17.28 -0.84
CA GLN A 119 1.13 -18.01 -0.84
C GLN A 119 2.04 -17.65 0.35
N PHE A 120 1.73 -16.58 1.09
CA PHE A 120 2.58 -16.05 2.14
C PHE A 120 1.85 -16.04 3.49
N GLU A 121 2.61 -16.20 4.57
CA GLU A 121 2.12 -16.04 5.94
C GLU A 121 2.02 -14.55 6.29
N LEU A 122 0.87 -13.95 5.97
CA LEU A 122 0.57 -12.53 6.21
C LEU A 122 -0.17 -12.36 7.55
N ASP A 123 0.26 -11.38 8.35
CA ASP A 123 -0.39 -11.00 9.59
C ASP A 123 -1.70 -10.24 9.30
N ALA A 124 -1.71 -9.41 8.24
CA ALA A 124 -2.90 -8.75 7.74
C ALA A 124 -2.93 -8.79 6.21
N PHE A 125 -3.93 -9.47 5.64
CA PHE A 125 -4.21 -9.44 4.21
C PHE A 125 -5.63 -8.94 3.97
N LEU A 126 -5.74 -7.69 3.54
CA LEU A 126 -7.00 -6.99 3.34
C LEU A 126 -7.29 -6.88 1.85
N HIS A 127 -8.41 -7.45 1.43
CA HIS A 127 -8.96 -7.34 0.08
C HIS A 127 -10.49 -7.47 0.16
N SER A 128 -11.22 -7.11 -0.91
CA SER A 128 -12.69 -7.30 -0.99
C SER A 128 -13.40 -6.77 0.27
N GLY A 129 -13.01 -5.56 0.68
CA GLY A 129 -13.29 -5.00 1.99
C GLY A 129 -13.17 -3.47 2.00
N PRO A 130 -13.00 -2.85 3.19
CA PRO A 130 -12.97 -1.40 3.29
C PRO A 130 -11.80 -0.80 2.48
N CYS A 131 -12.02 0.40 1.96
CA CYS A 131 -10.96 1.23 1.36
C CYS A 131 -10.25 2.00 2.47
N VAL A 132 -8.92 2.10 2.38
CA VAL A 132 -8.10 2.83 3.37
C VAL A 132 -8.56 4.28 3.53
N LEU A 133 -9.03 4.93 2.45
CA LEU A 133 -9.57 6.28 2.50
C LEU A 133 -10.82 6.37 3.38
N ALA A 134 -11.75 5.43 3.22
CA ALA A 134 -12.97 5.37 4.02
C ALA A 134 -12.64 5.08 5.49
N THR A 135 -11.71 4.14 5.75
CA THR A 135 -11.24 3.82 7.10
C THR A 135 -10.58 5.02 7.79
N LEU A 136 -9.84 5.84 7.05
CA LEU A 136 -9.18 7.03 7.59
C LEU A 136 -10.08 8.28 7.64
N GLY A 137 -11.33 8.19 7.16
CA GLY A 137 -12.21 9.35 7.08
C GLY A 137 -11.68 10.44 6.12
N PHE A 138 -10.91 10.04 5.11
CA PHE A 138 -10.29 10.99 4.18
C PHE A 138 -11.36 11.75 3.39
N SER A 139 -11.24 13.07 3.42
CA SER A 139 -12.04 14.01 2.66
C SER A 139 -11.11 14.81 1.75
N ASP A 140 -11.40 14.79 0.44
CA ASP A 140 -10.58 15.48 -0.56
C ASP A 140 -10.97 16.96 -0.54
N HIS A 141 -10.32 17.73 0.34
CA HIS A 141 -10.36 19.18 0.28
C HIS A 141 -9.28 19.63 -0.71
N PHE A 142 -9.71 20.25 -1.81
CA PHE A 142 -8.86 20.64 -2.93
C PHE A 142 -7.73 21.58 -2.51
#